data_AF-A0A521CML0-F1
#
_entry.id   AF-A0A521CML0-F1
#
_cell.length_a   1.000
_cell.length_b   1.000
_cell.length_c   1.000
_cell.angle_alpha   90.00
_cell.angle_beta   90.00
_cell.angle_gamma   90.00
#
_symmetry.space_group_name_H-M   'P 1'
#
loop_
_entity.id
_entity.type
_entity.pdbx_description
1 polymer ?
#
loop_
_entity_poly.entity_id
_entity_poly.type
_entity_poly.pdbx_seq_one_letter_code
_entity_poly.pdbx_strand_id
1 'polypeptide(L)' 'MKTNTDKQTANPLLINTYKLTKKIIKYSFYIFILYFAFKGFMA' A
#
# COMPACT_ATOMS: atom_id res chain seq x y z
N MET A 1 33.88 -2.70 -12.04
CA MET A 1 32.58 -1.97 -12.07
C MET A 1 31.75 -2.47 -10.90
N LYS A 2 31.37 -1.57 -10.01
CA LYS A 2 30.83 -1.85 -8.67
C LYS A 2 29.35 -2.21 -8.78
N THR A 3 29.01 -3.49 -8.77
CA THR A 3 27.62 -3.93 -8.52
C THR A 3 27.67 -5.12 -7.59
N ASN A 4 27.97 -4.82 -6.32
CA ASN A 4 27.51 -5.67 -5.23
C ASN A 4 25.98 -5.63 -5.32
N THR A 5 25.43 -6.58 -6.07
CA THR A 5 24.06 -7.03 -5.84
C THR A 5 24.14 -7.79 -4.52
N ASP A 6 24.26 -7.01 -3.44
CA ASP A 6 23.72 -7.39 -2.15
C ASP A 6 22.34 -7.90 -2.47
N LYS A 7 22.24 -9.24 -2.49
CA LYS A 7 21.00 -9.95 -2.33
C LYS A 7 20.50 -9.42 -1.00
N GLN A 8 19.80 -8.28 -1.03
CA GLN A 8 18.96 -7.84 0.04
C GLN A 8 18.04 -9.03 0.20
N THR A 9 18.37 -9.87 1.16
CA THR A 9 17.48 -10.75 1.86
C THR A 9 16.33 -9.84 2.23
N ALA A 10 15.36 -9.69 1.32
CA ALA A 10 14.29 -8.74 1.42
C ALA A 10 13.61 -9.16 2.72
N ASN A 11 13.82 -8.33 3.75
CA ASN A 11 13.58 -8.72 5.12
C ASN A 11 12.16 -9.27 5.14
N PRO A 12 11.90 -10.52 5.58
CA PRO A 12 10.58 -11.13 5.46
C PRO A 12 9.49 -10.23 6.08
N LEU A 13 9.87 -9.45 7.10
CA LEU A 13 9.09 -8.35 7.66
C LEU A 13 8.73 -7.25 6.64
N LEU A 14 9.68 -6.73 5.86
CA LEU A 14 9.45 -5.74 4.81
C LEU A 14 8.49 -6.25 3.73
N ILE A 15 8.63 -7.52 3.32
CA ILE A 15 7.73 -8.15 2.33
C ILE A 15 6.32 -8.29 2.90
N ASN A 16 6.20 -8.72 4.17
CA ASN A 16 4.89 -8.86 4.82
C ASN A 16 4.22 -7.51 5.03
N THR A 17 4.96 -6.52 5.50
CA THR A 17 4.48 -5.14 5.64
C THR A 17 4.05 -4.58 4.29
N TYR A 18 4.81 -4.82 3.21
CA TYR A 18 4.40 -4.40 1.87
C TYR A 18 3.08 -5.06 1.42
N LYS A 19 2.91 -6.37 1.66
CA LYS A 19 1.66 -7.09 1.35
C LYS A 19 0.49 -6.55 2.16
N LEU A 20 0.67 -6.30 3.46
CA LEU A 20 -0.34 -5.73 4.34
C LEU A 20 -0.71 -4.30 3.91
N THR A 21 0.29 -3.45 3.70
CA THR A 21 0.10 -2.07 3.23
C THR A 21 -0.63 -2.03 1.88
N LYS A 22 -0.26 -2.89 0.92
CA LYS A 22 -0.96 -3.00 -0.36
C LYS A 22 -2.43 -3.39 -0.18
N LYS A 23 -2.73 -4.28 0.77
CA LYS A 23 -4.11 -4.67 1.11
C LYS A 23 -4.87 -3.51 1.76
N ILE A 24 -4.26 -2.83 2.73
CA ILE A 24 -4.83 -1.66 3.41
C ILE A 24 -5.13 -0.54 2.42
N ILE A 25 -4.21 -0.23 1.51
CA ILE A 25 -4.42 0.80 0.47
C ILE A 25 -5.63 0.44 -0.40
N LYS A 26 -5.77 -0.82 -0.81
CA LYS A 26 -6.92 -1.25 -1.63
C LYS A 26 -8.24 -0.97 -0.92
N TYR A 27 -8.40 -1.36 0.34
CA TYR A 27 -9.64 -1.13 1.09
C TYR A 27 -9.83 0.34 1.48
N SER A 28 -8.75 1.03 1.84
CA SER A 28 -8.76 2.45 2.17
C SER A 28 -9.24 3.30 0.99
N PHE A 29 -8.80 2.97 -0.24
CA PHE A 29 -9.24 3.67 -1.44
C PHE A 29 -10.76 3.54 -1.67
N TYR A 30 -11.34 2.36 -1.44
CA TYR A 30 -12.80 2.18 -1.51
C TYR A 30 -13.53 3.03 -0.46
N ILE A 31 -13.04 3.05 0.78
CA ILE A 31 -13.62 3.87 1.86
C ILE A 31 -13.50 5.35 1.51
N PHE A 32 -12.38 5.78 0.93
CA PHE A 32 -12.13 7.15 0.51
C PHE A 32 -13.08 7.57 -0.61
N ILE A 33 -13.28 6.73 -1.63
CA ILE A 33 -14.26 6.97 -2.69
C ILE A 33 -15.66 7.05 -2.11
N LEU A 34 -16.05 6.12 -1.22
CA LEU A 34 -17.37 6.12 -0.61
C LEU A 34 -17.61 7.39 0.21
N TYR A 35 -16.62 7.81 1.00
CA TYR A 35 -16.66 9.05 1.78
C TYR A 35 -16.76 10.28 0.88
N PHE A 36 -15.95 10.34 -0.18
CA PHE A 36 -15.98 11.43 -1.14
C PHE A 36 -17.32 11.49 -1.88
N ALA A 37 -17.85 10.34 -2.30
CA ALA A 37 -19.15 10.23 -2.94
C ALA A 37 -20.27 10.67 -1.99
N PHE A 38 -20.30 10.18 -0.74
CA PHE A 38 -21.28 10.62 0.26
C PHE A 38 -21.21 12.12 0.52
N LYS A 39 -20.00 12.66 0.70
CA LYS A 39 -19.81 14.08 1.01
C LYS A 39 -20.06 14.98 -0.20
N GLY A 40 -19.79 14.49 -1.41
CA GLY A 40 -20.04 15.19 -2.67
C GLY A 40 -21.49 15.07 -3.19
N PHE A 41 -22.24 14.05 -2.77
CA PHE A 41 -23.69 13.94 -3.05
C PHE A 41 -24.56 14.59 -1.97
N MET A 42 -24.05 14.76 -0.74
CA MET A 42 -24.73 15.56 0.30
C MET A 42 -24.45 17.06 0.18
N ALA A 43 -23.49 17.47 -0.66
CA ALA A 43 -23.26 18.87 -1.05
C ALA A 43 -24.08 19.20 -2.30
#